data_AF-A0A1G7N334-F1
#
_entry.id   AF-A0A1G7N334-F1
#
_cell.length_a   1.000
_cell.length_b   1.000
_cell.length_c   1.000
_cell.angle_alpha   90.00
_cell.angle_beta   90.00
_cell.angle_gamma   90.00
#
_symmetry.space_group_name_H-M   'P 1'
#
loop_
_entity.id
_entity.type
_entity.pdbx_description
1 polymer ?
#
loop_
_entity_poly.entity_id
_entity_poly.type
_entity_poly.pdbx_seq_one_letter_code
_entity_poly.pdbx_strand_id
1 'polypeptide(L)'
;MLLGSPAMTRTELENQTPAATRLRISWGLAAAGSLLLVVGPLLGVVDGAEPAFTSWPLLALLAVLPPAVAGVLLFRGRPFVAAGLVAATGVFAVGRLLSDLQVAFAPMAVARPELFRPSTLIAVTPSAGVWLLVFGHVLVIAGGALAAGRAGLPADESEPPTLVALPVLIAAVAAIGLLGKPFLSTDPFQLDRGPWDLPVLGLTGGLLIAVAAPLATALAASSPDPDTRQGGVLGVTLAVLALVLPPLVTGTVADGLTISSGPLVALLAALVLPAVPLVGRTIRLARGRRDETRDPALPSLRRLHLATGVLAVLAALAMTVGALLPQLVLSTGDAAPGLSSANLLWVAGPVFGVLGLLMLVPSAGPVVRPALCGTYAAMQLAAASATDPVLDASRLGIAQPGAGFWLMVAELPLGLLALVCAALAGAVERENEDIGEREQVPVTELGAVLLAGFLAVGAFVLPTVRGDRYTGATVVPSDDPAMSWSLLVSLVVLVVTLVVALRSRPARGAAELVGVAVLVGVRALELPLTGDRVEGAVVAAGTWLALASCVALLIGAALLGARATR
;
A
#
# COMPACT_ATOMS: atom_id res chain seq x y z
N MET A 1 28.02 -36.64 -14.98
CA MET A 1 28.75 -35.43 -15.41
C MET A 1 27.77 -34.53 -16.17
N LEU A 2 27.03 -33.70 -15.44
CA LEU A 2 26.21 -32.63 -16.02
C LEU A 2 27.08 -31.37 -15.96
N LEU A 3 27.59 -30.95 -17.13
CA LEU A 3 28.29 -29.68 -17.28
C LEU A 3 27.29 -28.56 -16.96
N GLY A 4 27.42 -27.98 -15.77
CA GLY A 4 26.73 -26.74 -15.42
C GLY A 4 27.13 -25.67 -16.42
N SER A 5 26.15 -25.10 -17.12
CA SER A 5 26.37 -23.93 -17.95
C SER A 5 26.99 -22.84 -17.07
N PRO A 6 28.13 -22.24 -17.46
CA PRO A 6 28.75 -21.19 -16.65
C PRO A 6 27.78 -20.02 -16.51
N ALA A 7 27.60 -19.53 -15.27
CA ALA A 7 26.87 -18.30 -15.01
C ALA A 7 27.60 -17.15 -15.73
N MET A 8 26.94 -16.54 -16.73
CA MET A 8 27.50 -15.43 -17.49
C MET A 8 27.78 -14.24 -16.57
N THR A 9 28.89 -13.56 -16.80
CA THR A 9 29.34 -12.39 -16.01
C THR A 9 28.68 -11.09 -16.49
N ARG A 10 28.61 -10.04 -15.63
CA ARG A 10 28.04 -8.70 -15.94
C ARG A 10 28.55 -8.11 -17.23
N THR A 11 29.83 -8.32 -17.55
CA THR A 11 30.47 -7.88 -18.80
C THR A 11 29.87 -8.52 -20.04
N GLU A 12 29.42 -9.79 -19.95
CA GLU A 12 28.75 -10.49 -21.06
C GLU A 12 27.29 -10.06 -21.19
N LEU A 13 26.59 -9.83 -20.07
CA LEU A 13 25.21 -9.31 -20.04
C LEU A 13 25.10 -7.84 -20.46
N GLU A 14 26.13 -7.02 -20.20
CA GLU A 14 26.23 -5.64 -20.70
C GLU A 14 26.38 -5.59 -22.23
N ASN A 15 27.04 -6.60 -22.80
CA ASN A 15 27.28 -6.71 -24.24
C ASN A 15 26.15 -7.41 -25.02
N GLN A 16 25.11 -7.94 -24.35
CA GLN A 16 23.94 -8.47 -25.04
C GLN A 16 23.07 -7.33 -25.58
N THR A 17 23.14 -7.14 -26.90
CA THR A 17 22.36 -6.14 -27.67
C THR A 17 20.86 -6.07 -27.31
N PRO A 18 20.13 -7.16 -26.97
CA PRO A 18 18.71 -7.08 -26.64
C PRO A 18 18.45 -6.38 -25.29
N ALA A 19 19.28 -6.64 -24.29
CA ALA A 19 19.06 -6.15 -22.94
C ALA A 19 19.38 -4.65 -22.80
N ALA A 20 20.43 -4.19 -23.47
CA ALA A 20 20.77 -2.76 -23.58
C ALA A 20 19.70 -2.00 -24.38
N THR A 21 19.18 -2.60 -25.45
CA THR A 21 18.09 -2.02 -26.26
C THR A 21 16.82 -1.86 -25.45
N ARG A 22 16.43 -2.86 -24.64
CA ARG A 22 15.25 -2.77 -23.77
C ARG A 22 15.33 -1.61 -22.78
N LEU A 23 16.49 -1.37 -22.16
CA LEU A 23 16.67 -0.26 -21.23
C LEU A 23 16.63 1.11 -21.93
N ARG A 24 17.20 1.22 -23.13
CA ARG A 24 17.09 2.45 -23.94
C ARG A 24 15.66 2.74 -24.36
N ILE A 25 14.90 1.71 -24.74
CA ILE A 25 13.46 1.82 -25.04
C ILE A 25 12.70 2.26 -23.79
N SER A 26 12.97 1.62 -22.65
CA SER A 26 12.38 1.99 -21.35
C SER A 26 12.61 3.47 -21.01
N TRP A 27 13.86 3.94 -21.10
CA TRP A 27 14.20 5.35 -20.90
C TRP A 27 13.53 6.26 -21.92
N GLY A 28 13.51 5.87 -23.21
CA GLY A 28 12.87 6.64 -24.27
C GLY A 28 11.38 6.81 -24.06
N LEU A 29 10.67 5.76 -23.61
CA LEU A 29 9.26 5.84 -23.24
C LEU A 29 9.04 6.76 -22.04
N ALA A 30 9.86 6.64 -20.98
CA ALA A 30 9.75 7.52 -19.83
C ALA A 30 10.02 8.99 -20.20
N ALA A 31 11.02 9.26 -21.04
CA ALA A 31 11.33 10.60 -21.53
C ALA A 31 10.19 11.17 -22.40
N ALA A 32 9.66 10.38 -23.34
CA ALA A 32 8.52 10.78 -24.16
C ALA A 32 7.28 11.06 -23.30
N GLY A 33 6.99 10.20 -22.33
CA GLY A 33 5.92 10.39 -21.36
C GLY A 33 6.08 11.69 -20.57
N SER A 34 7.29 11.96 -20.06
CA SER A 34 7.59 13.23 -19.37
C SER A 34 7.41 14.46 -20.26
N LEU A 35 7.73 14.40 -21.55
CA LEU A 35 7.46 15.51 -22.47
C LEU A 35 5.95 15.75 -22.62
N LEU A 36 5.13 14.70 -22.71
CA LEU A 36 3.67 14.85 -22.71
C LEU A 36 3.15 15.44 -21.39
N LEU A 37 3.75 15.05 -20.25
CA LEU A 37 3.43 15.62 -18.94
C LEU A 37 3.81 17.11 -18.83
N VAL A 38 4.78 17.60 -19.62
CA VAL A 38 5.10 19.03 -19.73
C VAL A 38 4.11 19.76 -20.62
N VAL A 39 3.79 19.18 -21.79
CA VAL A 39 2.92 19.83 -22.79
C VAL A 39 1.46 19.87 -22.33
N GLY A 40 0.98 18.84 -21.61
CA GLY A 40 -0.40 18.77 -21.13
C GLY A 40 -0.87 20.02 -20.39
N PRO A 41 -0.20 20.43 -19.29
CA PRO A 41 -0.54 21.65 -18.57
C PRO A 41 -0.42 22.93 -19.41
N LEU A 42 0.51 22.99 -20.37
CA LEU A 42 0.69 24.16 -21.25
C LEU A 42 -0.47 24.36 -22.24
N LEU A 43 -1.14 23.27 -22.64
CA LEU A 43 -2.34 23.35 -23.48
C LEU A 43 -3.62 23.64 -22.67
N GLY A 44 -3.51 23.76 -21.35
CA GLY A 44 -4.63 23.78 -20.43
C GLY A 44 -5.20 22.38 -20.22
N VAL A 45 -5.65 22.10 -19.00
CA VAL A 45 -6.22 20.79 -18.58
C VAL A 45 -7.75 20.87 -18.56
N VAL A 46 -8.30 22.06 -18.33
CA VAL A 46 -9.74 22.30 -18.21
C VAL A 46 -10.06 23.55 -19.01
N ASP A 47 -11.17 23.52 -19.77
CA ASP A 47 -11.58 24.66 -20.57
C ASP A 47 -12.07 25.81 -19.68
N GLY A 48 -11.61 27.03 -19.95
CA GLY A 48 -12.04 28.24 -19.23
C GLY A 48 -11.47 28.38 -17.82
N ALA A 49 -10.47 27.58 -17.44
CA ALA A 49 -9.78 27.67 -16.15
C ALA A 49 -8.26 27.70 -16.33
N GLU A 50 -7.62 28.74 -15.79
CA GLU A 50 -6.16 28.88 -15.78
C GLU A 50 -5.57 28.37 -14.46
N PRO A 51 -4.28 27.99 -14.41
CA PRO A 51 -3.60 27.69 -13.15
C PRO A 51 -3.68 28.86 -12.15
N ALA A 52 -3.70 28.56 -10.86
CA ALA A 52 -3.73 29.59 -9.80
C ALA A 52 -2.44 30.43 -9.74
N PHE A 53 -1.35 29.93 -10.33
CA PHE A 53 -0.05 30.61 -10.43
C PHE A 53 0.74 30.04 -11.62
N THR A 54 1.85 30.69 -12.01
CA THR A 54 2.74 30.25 -13.10
C THR A 54 3.50 28.96 -12.75
N SER A 55 2.80 27.83 -12.73
CA SER A 55 3.27 26.51 -12.27
C SER A 55 4.08 25.74 -13.31
N TRP A 56 3.97 26.09 -14.60
CA TRP A 56 4.55 25.31 -15.68
C TRP A 56 6.07 25.06 -15.57
N PRO A 57 6.93 26.00 -15.08
CA PRO A 57 8.36 25.72 -14.97
C PRO A 57 8.64 24.65 -13.93
N LEU A 58 7.90 24.67 -12.82
CA LEU A 58 7.99 23.67 -11.76
C LEU A 58 7.53 22.31 -12.27
N LEU A 59 6.37 22.25 -12.94
CA LEU A 59 5.83 21.00 -13.49
C LEU A 59 6.76 20.41 -14.56
N ALA A 60 7.30 21.25 -15.44
CA ALA A 60 8.26 20.83 -16.45
C ALA A 60 9.54 20.24 -15.82
N LEU A 61 10.09 20.94 -14.81
CA LEU A 61 11.26 20.47 -14.07
C LEU A 61 10.98 19.10 -13.42
N LEU A 62 9.87 18.97 -12.69
CA LEU A 62 9.52 17.74 -11.97
C LEU A 62 9.23 16.56 -12.91
N ALA A 63 8.61 16.82 -14.07
CA ALA A 63 8.36 15.80 -15.07
C ALA A 63 9.65 15.30 -15.74
N VAL A 64 10.57 16.21 -16.08
CA VAL A 64 11.81 15.89 -16.82
C VAL A 64 12.91 15.34 -15.91
N LEU A 65 12.91 15.68 -14.62
CA LEU A 65 13.99 15.32 -13.70
C LEU A 65 14.24 13.79 -13.61
N PRO A 66 13.24 12.90 -13.44
CA PRO A 66 13.50 11.46 -13.42
C PRO A 66 14.13 10.88 -14.68
N PRO A 67 13.59 11.07 -15.91
CA PRO A 67 14.23 10.54 -17.11
C PRO A 67 15.55 11.25 -17.44
N ALA A 68 15.75 12.51 -17.05
CA ALA A 68 17.04 13.18 -17.22
C ALA A 68 18.11 12.54 -16.33
N VAL A 69 17.84 12.31 -15.05
CA VAL A 69 18.77 11.63 -14.13
C VAL A 69 19.03 10.20 -14.58
N ALA A 70 17.99 9.45 -14.97
CA ALA A 70 18.15 8.11 -15.53
C ALA A 70 19.02 8.11 -16.81
N GLY A 71 18.80 9.07 -17.71
CA GLY A 71 19.59 9.22 -18.93
C GLY A 71 21.05 9.49 -18.62
N VAL A 72 21.35 10.45 -17.75
CA VAL A 72 22.73 10.75 -17.31
C VAL A 72 23.41 9.50 -16.71
N LEU A 73 22.70 8.75 -15.86
CA LEU A 73 23.22 7.51 -15.28
C LEU A 73 23.46 6.44 -16.35
N LEU A 74 22.53 6.28 -17.29
CA LEU A 74 22.64 5.35 -18.40
C LEU A 74 23.86 5.66 -19.29
N PHE A 75 24.05 6.93 -19.66
CA PHE A 75 25.17 7.37 -20.49
C PHE A 75 26.51 7.37 -19.74
N ARG A 76 26.50 7.43 -18.41
CA ARG A 76 27.69 7.24 -17.56
C ARG A 76 28.01 5.78 -17.25
N GLY A 77 27.35 4.83 -17.92
CA GLY A 77 27.62 3.41 -17.73
C GLY A 77 27.08 2.86 -16.40
N ARG A 78 26.02 3.47 -15.84
CA ARG A 78 25.31 2.97 -14.64
C ARG A 78 23.89 2.50 -14.98
N PRO A 79 23.73 1.47 -15.85
CA PRO A 79 22.44 1.07 -16.38
C PRO A 79 21.49 0.50 -15.30
N PHE A 80 22.02 -0.16 -14.27
CA PHE A 80 21.20 -0.73 -13.18
C PHE A 80 20.61 0.35 -12.27
N VAL A 81 21.39 1.40 -11.96
CA VAL A 81 20.89 2.58 -11.24
C VAL A 81 19.79 3.26 -12.06
N ALA A 82 19.99 3.42 -13.37
CA ALA A 82 18.99 3.99 -14.25
C ALA A 82 17.71 3.12 -14.31
N ALA A 83 17.84 1.79 -14.40
CA ALA A 83 16.70 0.89 -14.44
C ALA A 83 15.89 0.92 -13.13
N GLY A 84 16.57 0.87 -11.98
CA GLY A 84 15.92 0.97 -10.66
C GLY A 84 15.16 2.29 -10.50
N LEU A 85 15.72 3.41 -10.96
CA LEU A 85 15.09 4.72 -10.93
C LEU A 85 13.82 4.75 -11.77
N VAL A 86 13.91 4.34 -13.05
CA VAL A 86 12.76 4.35 -13.98
C VAL A 86 11.67 3.39 -13.52
N ALA A 87 12.04 2.21 -13.00
CA ALA A 87 11.09 1.24 -12.44
C ALA A 87 10.31 1.85 -11.27
N ALA A 88 11.00 2.45 -10.29
CA ALA A 88 10.35 3.10 -9.15
C ALA A 88 9.40 4.23 -9.58
N THR A 89 9.81 5.09 -10.53
CA THR A 89 8.92 6.14 -11.05
C THR A 89 7.69 5.60 -11.76
N GLY A 90 7.82 4.47 -12.47
CA GLY A 90 6.69 3.81 -13.13
C GLY A 90 5.63 3.30 -12.13
N VAL A 91 6.05 2.83 -10.95
CA VAL A 91 5.11 2.39 -9.90
C VAL A 91 4.22 3.55 -9.44
N PHE A 92 4.79 4.71 -9.18
CA PHE A 92 4.03 5.92 -8.79
C PHE A 92 3.12 6.44 -9.91
N ALA A 93 3.55 6.31 -11.17
CA ALA A 93 2.76 6.75 -12.31
C ALA A 93 1.40 6.04 -12.42
N VAL A 94 1.25 4.82 -11.88
CA VAL A 94 -0.05 4.12 -11.85
C VAL A 94 -1.07 4.88 -11.00
N GLY A 95 -0.71 5.30 -9.78
CA GLY A 95 -1.62 6.05 -8.93
C GLY A 95 -1.83 7.50 -9.42
N ARG A 96 -0.80 8.11 -10.02
CA ARG A 96 -0.92 9.43 -10.66
C ARG A 96 -1.85 9.39 -11.87
N LEU A 97 -1.80 8.34 -12.68
CA LEU A 97 -2.71 8.13 -13.80
C LEU A 97 -4.17 8.16 -13.33
N LEU A 98 -4.52 7.40 -12.29
CA LEU A 98 -5.90 7.39 -11.77
C LEU A 98 -6.30 8.73 -11.18
N SER A 99 -5.38 9.40 -10.48
CA SER A 99 -5.61 10.73 -9.89
C SER A 99 -5.84 11.81 -10.96
N ASP A 100 -5.09 11.78 -12.05
CA ASP A 100 -5.25 12.73 -13.17
C ASP A 100 -6.46 12.36 -14.04
N LEU A 101 -6.79 11.08 -14.18
CA LEU A 101 -7.98 10.61 -14.88
C LEU A 101 -9.27 11.05 -14.17
N GLN A 102 -9.26 11.23 -12.85
CA GLN A 102 -10.38 11.86 -12.12
C GLN A 102 -10.72 13.25 -12.64
N VAL A 103 -9.74 14.02 -13.13
CA VAL A 103 -9.97 15.35 -13.73
C VAL A 103 -10.80 15.23 -15.02
N ALA A 104 -10.66 14.14 -15.78
CA ALA A 104 -11.47 13.91 -16.98
C ALA A 104 -12.96 13.69 -16.66
N PHE A 105 -13.27 13.11 -15.50
CA PHE A 105 -14.64 12.71 -15.15
C PHE A 105 -15.34 13.68 -14.20
N ALA A 106 -14.62 14.27 -13.24
CA ALA A 106 -15.16 15.27 -12.33
C ALA A 106 -14.08 16.32 -11.97
N PRO A 107 -13.80 17.29 -12.87
CA PRO A 107 -12.78 18.30 -12.63
C PRO A 107 -13.04 19.12 -11.36
N MET A 108 -14.30 19.47 -11.08
CA MET A 108 -14.71 20.22 -9.88
C MET A 108 -14.53 19.44 -8.57
N ALA A 109 -14.26 18.13 -8.64
CA ALA A 109 -14.01 17.32 -7.46
C ALA A 109 -12.53 17.35 -7.02
N VAL A 110 -11.63 17.78 -7.92
CA VAL A 110 -10.17 17.67 -7.77
C VAL A 110 -9.55 19.04 -7.53
N ALA A 111 -8.69 19.12 -6.52
CA ALA A 111 -8.00 20.33 -6.15
C ALA A 111 -6.55 20.29 -6.66
N ARG A 112 -6.33 20.84 -7.87
CA ARG A 112 -5.01 20.91 -8.53
C ARG A 112 -4.74 22.34 -9.02
N PRO A 113 -4.55 23.29 -8.10
CA PRO A 113 -4.33 24.71 -8.40
C PRO A 113 -3.12 24.96 -9.30
N GLU A 114 -2.14 24.05 -9.31
CA GLU A 114 -1.03 24.09 -10.25
C GLU A 114 -1.44 23.73 -11.70
N LEU A 115 -2.62 23.14 -11.92
CA LEU A 115 -3.12 22.80 -13.26
C LEU A 115 -4.27 23.71 -13.70
N PHE A 116 -5.21 24.01 -12.80
CA PHE A 116 -6.36 24.87 -13.08
C PHE A 116 -7.01 25.37 -11.78
N ARG A 117 -7.64 26.54 -11.85
CA ARG A 117 -8.48 27.14 -10.82
C ARG A 117 -9.76 27.67 -11.47
N PRO A 118 -10.92 27.05 -11.22
CA PRO A 118 -12.18 27.57 -11.72
C PRO A 118 -12.48 28.96 -11.16
N SER A 119 -13.09 29.83 -11.96
CA SER A 119 -13.58 31.16 -11.52
C SER A 119 -15.11 31.18 -11.31
N THR A 120 -15.75 30.03 -11.51
CA THR A 120 -17.20 29.86 -11.48
C THR A 120 -17.55 28.51 -10.84
N LEU A 121 -18.78 28.42 -10.31
CA LEU A 121 -19.35 27.17 -9.80
C LEU A 121 -20.04 26.36 -10.90
N ILE A 122 -20.09 26.87 -12.13
CA ILE A 122 -20.57 26.14 -13.30
C ILE A 122 -19.59 25.00 -13.60
N ALA A 123 -20.12 23.82 -13.91
CA ALA A 123 -19.32 22.66 -14.27
C ALA A 123 -18.41 22.98 -15.48
N VAL A 124 -17.11 22.83 -15.26
CA VAL A 124 -16.07 22.98 -16.29
C VAL A 124 -15.84 21.65 -17.02
N THR A 125 -15.37 21.72 -18.27
CA THR A 125 -15.12 20.55 -19.11
C THR A 125 -13.63 20.25 -19.24
N PRO A 126 -13.23 18.97 -19.32
CA PRO A 126 -11.83 18.61 -19.57
C PRO A 126 -11.41 19.01 -20.98
N SER A 127 -10.18 19.48 -21.13
CA SER A 127 -9.60 19.87 -22.42
C SER A 127 -8.56 18.85 -22.91
N ALA A 128 -7.91 19.14 -24.04
CA ALA A 128 -6.92 18.26 -24.64
C ALA A 128 -5.71 17.94 -23.72
N GLY A 129 -5.34 18.86 -22.81
CA GLY A 129 -4.20 18.68 -21.93
C GLY A 129 -4.35 17.51 -20.94
N VAL A 130 -5.58 17.20 -20.49
CA VAL A 130 -5.84 16.02 -19.63
C VAL A 130 -5.41 14.73 -20.34
N TRP A 131 -5.74 14.61 -21.61
CA TRP A 131 -5.42 13.41 -22.37
C TRP A 131 -3.92 13.26 -22.56
N LEU A 132 -3.19 14.36 -22.75
CA LEU A 132 -1.72 14.32 -22.76
C LEU A 132 -1.14 13.88 -21.42
N LEU A 133 -1.73 14.31 -20.28
CA LEU A 133 -1.32 13.82 -18.97
C LEU A 133 -1.53 12.31 -18.85
N VAL A 134 -2.70 11.82 -19.24
CA VAL A 134 -3.06 10.40 -19.23
C VAL A 134 -2.09 9.58 -20.09
N PHE A 135 -1.86 9.98 -21.35
CA PHE A 135 -0.91 9.30 -22.22
C PHE A 135 0.53 9.38 -21.70
N GLY A 136 0.91 10.52 -21.12
CA GLY A 136 2.20 10.70 -20.47
C GLY A 136 2.45 9.67 -19.38
N HIS A 137 1.50 9.47 -18.47
CA HIS A 137 1.61 8.45 -17.42
C HIS A 137 1.65 7.03 -18.00
N VAL A 138 0.84 6.73 -19.02
CA VAL A 138 0.86 5.39 -19.68
C VAL A 138 2.26 5.07 -20.22
N LEU A 139 2.93 6.04 -20.85
CA LEU A 139 4.30 5.85 -21.35
C LEU A 139 5.32 5.69 -20.21
N VAL A 140 5.19 6.45 -19.13
CA VAL A 140 6.05 6.29 -17.93
C VAL A 140 5.86 4.92 -17.27
N ILE A 141 4.62 4.44 -17.17
CA ILE A 141 4.30 3.09 -16.65
C ILE A 141 4.94 2.02 -17.54
N ALA A 142 4.77 2.12 -18.87
CA ALA A 142 5.37 1.19 -19.82
C ALA A 142 6.90 1.19 -19.72
N GLY A 143 7.51 2.38 -19.60
CA GLY A 143 8.94 2.54 -19.36
C GLY A 143 9.39 1.85 -18.07
N GLY A 144 8.69 2.09 -16.96
CA GLY A 144 8.97 1.47 -15.67
C GLY A 144 8.84 -0.06 -15.68
N ALA A 145 7.79 -0.59 -16.30
CA ALA A 145 7.57 -2.03 -16.44
C ALA A 145 8.69 -2.71 -17.26
N LEU A 146 9.17 -2.05 -18.32
CA LEU A 146 10.33 -2.55 -19.09
C LEU A 146 11.63 -2.49 -18.27
N ALA A 147 11.82 -1.47 -17.43
CA ALA A 147 12.99 -1.32 -16.57
C ALA A 147 13.04 -2.36 -15.43
N ALA A 148 11.89 -2.70 -14.84
CA ALA A 148 11.79 -3.63 -13.71
C ALA A 148 12.41 -5.00 -14.02
N GLY A 149 12.27 -5.49 -15.26
CA GLY A 149 12.86 -6.76 -15.69
C GLY A 149 14.39 -6.78 -15.71
N ARG A 150 15.06 -5.61 -15.74
CA ARG A 150 16.53 -5.50 -15.69
C ARG A 150 17.04 -5.22 -14.28
N ALA A 151 16.26 -4.52 -13.46
CA ALA A 151 16.55 -4.28 -12.05
C ALA A 151 16.56 -5.58 -11.20
N GLY A 152 15.85 -6.63 -11.63
CA GLY A 152 15.81 -7.93 -10.94
C GLY A 152 16.90 -8.93 -11.31
N LEU A 153 17.90 -8.55 -12.12
CA LEU A 153 18.97 -9.48 -12.51
C LEU A 153 20.00 -9.68 -11.37
N PRO A 154 20.56 -10.89 -11.21
CA PRO A 154 21.58 -11.15 -10.20
C PRO A 154 22.84 -10.31 -10.46
N ALA A 155 23.42 -9.77 -9.37
CA ALA A 155 24.63 -8.95 -9.44
C ALA A 155 25.91 -9.79 -9.33
N ASP A 156 26.95 -9.37 -10.08
CA ASP A 156 28.31 -9.92 -9.97
C ASP A 156 28.93 -9.70 -8.58
N GLU A 157 28.61 -8.57 -7.93
CA GLU A 157 28.95 -8.30 -6.53
C GLU A 157 27.65 -8.20 -5.72
N SER A 158 27.37 -9.23 -4.93
CA SER A 158 26.21 -9.27 -4.05
C SER A 158 26.59 -8.72 -2.68
N GLU A 159 26.09 -7.53 -2.33
CA GLU A 159 26.29 -6.97 -1.00
C GLU A 159 25.03 -7.21 -0.15
N PRO A 160 25.14 -7.79 1.06
CA PRO A 160 23.97 -8.14 1.85
C PRO A 160 23.17 -6.86 2.21
N PRO A 161 21.84 -6.88 2.05
CA PRO A 161 21.01 -5.75 2.42
C PRO A 161 20.99 -5.63 3.95
N THR A 162 21.69 -4.63 4.48
CA THR A 162 21.91 -4.47 5.93
C THR A 162 20.91 -3.54 6.60
N LEU A 163 20.14 -2.75 5.82
CA LEU A 163 19.22 -1.73 6.33
C LEU A 163 17.94 -1.66 5.47
N VAL A 164 17.23 -2.77 5.25
CA VAL A 164 15.97 -2.73 4.47
C VAL A 164 14.85 -2.03 5.25
N ALA A 165 14.78 -2.26 6.56
CA ALA A 165 13.68 -1.75 7.38
C ALA A 165 13.66 -0.22 7.50
N LEU A 166 14.82 0.43 7.68
CA LEU A 166 14.90 1.88 7.87
C LEU A 166 14.38 2.72 6.67
N PRO A 167 14.85 2.53 5.42
CA PRO A 167 14.35 3.30 4.28
C PRO A 167 12.87 3.02 4.03
N VAL A 168 12.42 1.79 4.29
CA VAL A 168 11.01 1.41 4.18
C VAL A 168 10.15 2.14 5.22
N LEU A 169 10.60 2.26 6.47
CA LEU A 169 9.92 3.06 7.50
C LEU A 169 9.87 4.54 7.13
N ILE A 170 10.96 5.10 6.58
CA ILE A 170 10.97 6.48 6.08
C ILE A 170 9.96 6.65 4.95
N ALA A 171 9.91 5.71 4.01
CA ALA A 171 8.92 5.74 2.92
C ALA A 171 7.48 5.54 3.41
N ALA A 172 7.26 4.79 4.50
CA ALA A 172 5.96 4.69 5.15
C ALA A 172 5.55 6.03 5.79
N VAL A 173 6.49 6.78 6.38
CA VAL A 173 6.23 8.16 6.85
C VAL A 173 5.84 9.06 5.67
N ALA A 174 6.50 8.92 4.52
CA ALA A 174 6.11 9.64 3.31
C ALA A 174 4.67 9.30 2.87
N ALA A 175 4.30 8.01 2.90
CA ALA A 175 2.96 7.54 2.58
C ALA A 175 1.89 8.18 3.46
N ILE A 176 2.13 8.29 4.77
CA ILE A 176 1.21 8.95 5.72
C ILE A 176 1.03 10.42 5.35
N GLY A 177 2.13 11.14 5.05
CA GLY A 177 2.07 12.54 4.61
C GLY A 177 1.29 12.73 3.30
N LEU A 178 1.45 11.81 2.35
CA LEU A 178 0.74 11.80 1.06
C LEU A 178 -0.77 11.53 1.17
N LEU A 179 -1.22 10.93 2.29
CA LEU A 179 -2.64 10.73 2.60
C LEU A 179 -3.30 11.92 3.31
N GLY A 180 -2.49 12.93 3.68
CA GLY A 180 -2.98 14.19 4.23
C GLY A 180 -3.64 15.10 3.18
N LYS A 181 -4.27 16.19 3.65
CA LYS A 181 -4.71 17.28 2.77
C LYS A 181 -3.49 17.87 2.03
N PRO A 182 -3.55 18.17 0.73
CA PRO A 182 -2.42 18.72 -0.01
C PRO A 182 -2.11 20.17 0.40
N PHE A 183 -3.11 20.96 0.76
CA PHE A 183 -2.98 22.32 1.27
C PHE A 183 -4.18 22.61 2.16
N LEU A 184 -4.24 23.78 2.79
CA LEU A 184 -5.45 24.31 3.43
C LEU A 184 -5.99 25.44 2.55
N SER A 185 -7.31 25.64 2.56
CA SER A 185 -7.94 26.61 1.68
C SER A 185 -9.00 27.45 2.37
N THR A 186 -8.98 28.75 2.06
CA THR A 186 -10.09 29.68 2.27
C THR A 186 -10.76 30.10 0.96
N ASP A 187 -10.29 29.57 -0.17
CA ASP A 187 -10.81 29.85 -1.50
C ASP A 187 -11.99 28.92 -1.84
N PRO A 188 -13.21 29.45 -2.06
CA PRO A 188 -14.38 28.63 -2.38
C PRO A 188 -14.25 27.85 -3.71
N PHE A 189 -13.32 28.24 -4.59
CA PHE A 189 -13.09 27.56 -5.86
C PHE A 189 -12.02 26.45 -5.79
N GLN A 190 -11.32 26.31 -4.66
CA GLN A 190 -10.29 25.30 -4.45
C GLN A 190 -10.46 24.66 -3.08
N LEU A 191 -11.13 23.52 -3.01
CA LEU A 191 -11.35 22.84 -1.74
C LEU A 191 -10.11 22.05 -1.33
N ASP A 192 -9.80 22.00 -0.04
CA ASP A 192 -8.62 21.35 0.54
C ASP A 192 -8.74 19.82 0.64
N ARG A 193 -9.29 19.18 -0.39
CA ARG A 193 -9.64 17.75 -0.40
C ARG A 193 -8.39 16.89 -0.50
N GLY A 194 -8.18 16.05 0.52
CA GLY A 194 -7.20 14.96 0.48
C GLY A 194 -7.73 13.75 -0.28
N PRO A 195 -6.93 12.68 -0.46
CA PRO A 195 -7.37 11.45 -1.12
C PRO A 195 -8.68 10.87 -0.56
N TRP A 196 -8.90 11.00 0.74
CA TRP A 196 -10.09 10.51 1.44
C TRP A 196 -11.39 11.26 1.08
N ASP A 197 -11.27 12.48 0.60
CA ASP A 197 -12.41 13.33 0.24
C ASP A 197 -12.73 13.26 -1.26
N LEU A 198 -11.91 12.56 -2.04
CA LEU A 198 -12.08 12.42 -3.48
C LEU A 198 -13.02 11.27 -3.85
N PRO A 199 -13.65 11.31 -5.04
CA PRO A 199 -14.39 10.17 -5.56
C PRO A 199 -13.48 8.94 -5.77
N VAL A 200 -14.08 7.78 -6.03
CA VAL A 200 -13.40 6.48 -6.09
C VAL A 200 -12.09 6.48 -6.91
N LEU A 201 -12.03 7.15 -8.06
CA LEU A 201 -10.81 7.16 -8.88
C LEU A 201 -9.69 7.97 -8.21
N GLY A 202 -10.01 9.15 -7.67
CA GLY A 202 -9.06 9.97 -6.91
C GLY A 202 -8.62 9.29 -5.61
N LEU A 203 -9.54 8.67 -4.86
CA LEU A 203 -9.23 7.89 -3.66
C LEU A 203 -8.28 6.73 -3.99
N THR A 204 -8.62 5.93 -5.00
CA THR A 204 -7.79 4.80 -5.43
C THR A 204 -6.41 5.27 -5.89
N GLY A 205 -6.36 6.35 -6.68
CA GLY A 205 -5.10 6.94 -7.12
C GLY A 205 -4.21 7.40 -5.97
N GLY A 206 -4.78 8.11 -4.98
CA GLY A 206 -4.06 8.56 -3.79
C GLY A 206 -3.57 7.41 -2.91
N LEU A 207 -4.39 6.38 -2.69
CA LEU A 207 -4.00 5.17 -1.96
C LEU A 207 -2.87 4.41 -2.67
N LEU A 208 -2.94 4.27 -4.00
CA LEU A 208 -1.88 3.64 -4.79
C LEU A 208 -0.57 4.43 -4.72
N ILE A 209 -0.63 5.76 -4.77
CA ILE A 209 0.54 6.64 -4.58
C ILE A 209 1.15 6.43 -3.19
N ALA A 210 0.31 6.40 -2.13
CA ALA A 210 0.77 6.22 -0.77
C ALA A 210 1.45 4.85 -0.58
N VAL A 211 0.86 3.77 -1.11
CA VAL A 211 1.42 2.41 -1.04
C VAL A 211 2.67 2.26 -1.92
N ALA A 212 2.75 2.97 -3.06
CA ALA A 212 3.90 2.92 -3.96
C ALA A 212 5.21 3.29 -3.26
N ALA A 213 5.19 4.27 -2.35
CA ALA A 213 6.39 4.70 -1.63
C ALA A 213 7.06 3.57 -0.82
N PRO A 214 6.43 2.97 0.20
CA PRO A 214 7.01 1.88 0.97
C PRO A 214 7.25 0.63 0.12
N LEU A 215 6.35 0.29 -0.82
CA LEU A 215 6.49 -0.91 -1.64
C LEU A 215 7.69 -0.82 -2.59
N ALA A 216 7.80 0.25 -3.38
CA ALA A 216 8.93 0.44 -4.29
C ALA A 216 10.25 0.57 -3.51
N THR A 217 10.23 1.21 -2.34
CA THR A 217 11.40 1.27 -1.45
C THR A 217 11.79 -0.10 -0.92
N ALA A 218 10.84 -0.93 -0.50
CA ALA A 218 11.11 -2.28 -0.02
C ALA A 218 11.69 -3.17 -1.11
N LEU A 219 11.09 -3.15 -2.31
CA LEU A 219 11.59 -3.87 -3.47
C LEU A 219 13.02 -3.42 -3.82
N ALA A 220 13.24 -2.10 -3.92
CA ALA A 220 14.56 -1.55 -4.18
C ALA A 220 15.57 -1.95 -3.10
N ALA A 221 15.27 -1.70 -1.82
CA ALA A 221 16.16 -1.95 -0.69
C ALA A 221 16.46 -3.43 -0.46
N SER A 222 15.56 -4.33 -0.89
CA SER A 222 15.75 -5.78 -0.86
C SER A 222 16.65 -6.32 -1.98
N SER A 223 16.94 -5.51 -3.01
CA SER A 223 17.78 -5.94 -4.14
C SER A 223 19.20 -6.28 -3.66
N PRO A 224 19.78 -7.41 -4.13
CA PRO A 224 21.18 -7.76 -3.85
C PRO A 224 22.15 -6.78 -4.52
N ASP A 225 21.72 -6.13 -5.62
CA ASP A 225 22.53 -5.18 -6.37
C ASP A 225 22.54 -3.78 -5.71
N PRO A 226 23.70 -3.26 -5.27
CA PRO A 226 23.79 -1.91 -4.70
C PRO A 226 23.39 -0.81 -5.70
N ASP A 227 23.64 -1.00 -7.01
CA ASP A 227 23.30 -0.01 -8.02
C ASP A 227 21.77 0.11 -8.19
N THR A 228 21.07 -1.02 -8.25
CA THR A 228 19.61 -1.07 -8.26
C THR A 228 19.00 -0.52 -6.98
N ARG A 229 19.59 -0.82 -5.80
CA ARG A 229 19.18 -0.22 -4.51
C ARG A 229 19.24 1.31 -4.56
N GLN A 230 20.38 1.84 -5.02
CA GLN A 230 20.58 3.27 -5.17
C GLN A 230 19.58 3.88 -6.16
N GLY A 231 19.40 3.24 -7.32
CA GLY A 231 18.49 3.68 -8.37
C GLY A 231 17.05 3.75 -7.90
N GLY A 232 16.55 2.68 -7.28
CA GLY A 232 15.18 2.62 -6.76
C GLY A 232 14.92 3.66 -5.67
N VAL A 233 15.85 3.85 -4.72
CA VAL A 233 15.72 4.89 -3.69
C VAL A 233 15.69 6.30 -4.30
N LEU A 234 16.55 6.58 -5.29
CA LEU A 234 16.52 7.85 -6.02
C LEU A 234 15.20 8.02 -6.77
N GLY A 235 14.69 6.98 -7.41
CA GLY A 235 13.41 7.02 -8.13
C GLY A 235 12.23 7.31 -7.21
N VAL A 236 12.15 6.64 -6.05
CA VAL A 236 11.13 6.93 -5.03
C VAL A 236 11.26 8.37 -4.55
N THR A 237 12.47 8.83 -4.24
CA THR A 237 12.72 10.20 -3.77
C THR A 237 12.21 11.23 -4.79
N LEU A 238 12.60 11.07 -6.06
CA LEU A 238 12.17 11.98 -7.13
C LEU A 238 10.65 11.93 -7.37
N ALA A 239 10.05 10.73 -7.29
CA ALA A 239 8.60 10.57 -7.44
C ALA A 239 7.83 11.26 -6.32
N VAL A 240 8.26 11.11 -5.06
CA VAL A 240 7.65 11.79 -3.90
C VAL A 240 7.83 13.29 -4.01
N LEU A 241 9.03 13.80 -4.35
CA LEU A 241 9.26 15.23 -4.59
C LEU A 241 8.32 15.79 -5.67
N ALA A 242 8.11 15.04 -6.76
CA ALA A 242 7.20 15.42 -7.83
C ALA A 242 5.71 15.42 -7.41
N LEU A 243 5.36 14.86 -6.25
CA LEU A 243 4.02 14.87 -5.67
C LEU A 243 3.86 15.97 -4.62
N VAL A 244 4.89 16.24 -3.81
CA VAL A 244 4.79 17.17 -2.68
C VAL A 244 5.16 18.60 -3.01
N LEU A 245 6.00 18.85 -4.01
CA LEU A 245 6.44 20.21 -4.34
C LEU A 245 5.33 21.10 -4.93
N PRO A 246 4.46 20.61 -5.86
CA PRO A 246 3.36 21.44 -6.36
C PRO A 246 2.43 21.98 -5.27
N PRO A 247 1.90 21.18 -4.32
CA PRO A 247 1.05 21.71 -3.26
C PRO A 247 1.80 22.60 -2.26
N LEU A 248 3.09 22.35 -2.00
CA LEU A 248 3.90 23.23 -1.14
C LEU A 248 4.11 24.62 -1.76
N VAL A 249 4.40 24.68 -3.06
CA VAL A 249 4.53 25.96 -3.79
C VAL A 249 3.18 26.65 -3.87
N THR A 250 2.11 25.90 -4.13
CA THR A 250 0.74 26.44 -4.12
C THR A 250 0.46 27.16 -2.80
N GLY A 251 0.70 26.51 -1.66
CA GLY A 251 0.43 27.08 -0.34
C GLY A 251 1.33 28.27 0.04
N THR A 252 2.31 28.66 -0.79
CA THR A 252 3.14 29.86 -0.60
C THR A 252 2.85 30.97 -1.58
N VAL A 253 2.40 30.66 -2.80
CA VAL A 253 2.24 31.65 -3.88
C VAL A 253 0.81 31.91 -4.30
N ALA A 254 -0.12 30.97 -4.06
CA ALA A 254 -1.50 31.09 -4.50
C ALA A 254 -2.36 31.75 -3.40
N ASP A 255 -3.13 32.75 -3.77
CA ASP A 255 -3.99 33.49 -2.84
C ASP A 255 -5.06 32.58 -2.22
N GLY A 256 -5.24 32.69 -0.90
CA GLY A 256 -6.24 31.91 -0.16
C GLY A 256 -5.86 30.46 0.11
N LEU A 257 -4.65 30.02 -0.28
CA LEU A 257 -4.14 28.68 -0.03
C LEU A 257 -2.93 28.73 0.91
N THR A 258 -2.87 27.83 1.87
CA THR A 258 -1.74 27.74 2.82
C THR A 258 -1.18 26.32 2.93
N ILE A 259 0.05 26.19 3.40
CA ILE A 259 0.72 24.89 3.57
C ILE A 259 0.00 24.03 4.62
N SER A 260 -0.25 22.76 4.30
CA SER A 260 -0.67 21.74 5.25
C SER A 260 0.52 20.89 5.73
N SER A 261 0.32 20.14 6.82
CA SER A 261 1.35 19.26 7.38
C SER A 261 1.68 18.05 6.51
N GLY A 262 0.74 17.56 5.68
CA GLY A 262 0.89 16.34 4.88
C GLY A 262 2.10 16.37 3.94
N PRO A 263 2.17 17.31 2.98
CA PRO A 263 3.30 17.45 2.08
C PRO A 263 4.61 17.78 2.79
N LEU A 264 4.58 18.46 3.95
CA LEU A 264 5.80 18.72 4.75
C LEU A 264 6.39 17.43 5.32
N VAL A 265 5.54 16.56 5.90
CA VAL A 265 5.97 15.25 6.40
C VAL A 265 6.54 14.40 5.26
N ALA A 266 5.87 14.37 4.11
CA ALA A 266 6.33 13.63 2.95
C ALA A 266 7.62 14.21 2.32
N LEU A 267 7.78 15.53 2.33
CA LEU A 267 9.03 16.19 1.92
C LEU A 267 10.20 15.80 2.83
N LEU A 268 10.03 15.89 4.14
CA LEU A 268 11.07 15.53 5.11
C LEU A 268 11.49 14.05 4.93
N ALA A 269 10.52 13.16 4.76
CA ALA A 269 10.80 11.76 4.48
C ALA A 269 11.58 11.57 3.16
N ALA A 270 11.18 12.26 2.08
CA ALA A 270 11.88 12.21 0.80
C ALA A 270 13.33 12.73 0.88
N LEU A 271 13.59 13.77 1.69
CA LEU A 271 14.94 14.32 1.86
C LEU A 271 15.85 13.40 2.69
N VAL A 272 15.29 12.67 3.66
CA VAL A 272 16.05 11.75 4.52
C VAL A 272 16.33 10.42 3.82
N LEU A 273 15.43 9.95 2.96
CA LEU A 273 15.51 8.66 2.28
C LEU A 273 16.86 8.40 1.55
N PRO A 274 17.40 9.32 0.72
CA PRO A 274 18.68 9.09 0.04
C PRO A 274 19.91 9.13 0.97
N ALA A 275 19.78 9.58 2.22
CA ALA A 275 20.87 9.61 3.20
C ALA A 275 21.10 8.26 3.89
N VAL A 276 20.14 7.34 3.85
CA VAL A 276 20.21 6.03 4.51
C VAL A 276 21.45 5.20 4.14
N PRO A 277 21.91 5.15 2.86
CA PRO A 277 23.14 4.43 2.51
C PRO A 277 24.39 5.00 3.18
N LEU A 278 24.43 6.31 3.46
CA LEU A 278 25.56 6.95 4.16
C LEU A 278 25.63 6.48 5.62
N VAL A 279 24.48 6.37 6.28
CA VAL A 279 24.36 5.81 7.63
C VAL A 279 24.80 4.34 7.67
N GLY A 280 24.43 3.55 6.66
CA GLY A 280 24.90 2.17 6.52
C GLY A 280 26.42 2.08 6.35
N ARG A 281 27.03 3.02 5.61
CA ARG A 281 28.48 3.10 5.43
C ARG A 281 29.19 3.43 6.74
N THR A 282 28.71 4.39 7.52
CA THR A 282 29.34 4.79 8.79
C THR A 282 29.25 3.67 9.84
N ILE A 283 28.09 2.99 9.95
CA ILE A 283 27.92 1.85 10.86
C ILE A 283 28.89 0.70 10.50
N ARG A 284 29.14 0.46 9.20
CA ARG A 284 30.07 -0.58 8.76
C ARG A 284 31.52 -0.23 9.04
N LEU A 285 31.92 1.01 8.77
CA LEU A 285 33.26 1.50 9.12
C LEU A 285 33.52 1.36 10.63
N ALA A 286 32.50 1.58 11.46
CA ALA A 286 32.59 1.40 12.91
C ALA A 286 32.63 -0.06 13.36
N ARG A 287 32.04 -1.01 12.61
CA ARG A 287 31.96 -2.44 12.99
C ARG A 287 33.19 -3.27 12.58
N GLY A 288 34.07 -2.73 11.73
CA GLY A 288 35.29 -3.40 11.28
C GLY A 288 35.04 -4.57 10.32
N ARG A 289 36.06 -4.96 9.54
CA ARG A 289 36.03 -6.10 8.62
C ARG A 289 35.96 -7.42 9.41
N ARG A 290 34.77 -7.93 9.70
CA ARG A 290 34.57 -9.34 10.05
C ARG A 290 33.75 -10.03 8.95
N ASP A 291 34.40 -11.00 8.30
CA ASP A 291 33.94 -11.97 7.29
C ASP A 291 33.41 -11.43 5.94
N GLU A 292 34.34 -11.27 4.99
CA GLU A 292 34.07 -11.08 3.54
C GLU A 292 34.03 -12.41 2.75
N THR A 293 34.26 -13.57 3.38
CA THR A 293 34.36 -14.88 2.71
C THR A 293 33.09 -15.74 2.77
N ARG A 294 31.97 -15.19 3.24
CA ARG A 294 30.69 -15.92 3.31
C ARG A 294 29.88 -15.66 2.06
N ASP A 295 29.50 -16.73 1.36
CA ASP A 295 28.59 -16.73 0.22
C ASP A 295 27.40 -15.76 0.42
N PRO A 296 26.89 -15.14 -0.66
CA PRO A 296 25.73 -14.26 -0.60
C PRO A 296 24.49 -15.04 -0.16
N ALA A 297 24.27 -15.04 1.15
CA ALA A 297 23.08 -15.62 1.74
C ALA A 297 21.89 -14.73 1.37
N LEU A 298 20.88 -15.32 0.72
CA LEU A 298 19.50 -14.83 0.78
C LEU A 298 19.22 -14.31 2.20
N PRO A 299 18.51 -13.17 2.40
CA PRO A 299 18.19 -12.71 3.74
C PRO A 299 17.66 -13.90 4.52
N SER A 300 18.40 -14.31 5.55
CA SER A 300 18.15 -15.61 6.15
C SER A 300 16.68 -15.68 6.51
N LEU A 301 16.04 -16.84 6.33
CA LEU A 301 14.61 -16.99 6.59
C LEU A 301 14.19 -16.36 7.93
N ARG A 302 15.07 -16.49 8.93
CA ARG A 302 14.98 -15.82 10.24
C ARG A 302 14.86 -14.29 10.18
N ARG A 303 15.61 -13.60 9.32
CA ARG A 303 15.51 -12.13 9.12
C ARG A 303 14.18 -11.75 8.47
N LEU A 304 13.68 -12.54 7.52
CA LEU A 304 12.37 -12.28 6.91
C LEU A 304 11.23 -12.47 7.92
N HIS A 305 11.29 -13.52 8.75
CA HIS A 305 10.35 -13.71 9.86
C HIS A 305 10.46 -12.58 10.89
N LEU A 306 11.68 -12.16 11.26
CA LEU A 306 11.90 -11.03 12.17
C LEU A 306 11.30 -9.73 11.61
N ALA A 307 11.58 -9.40 10.35
CA ALA A 307 11.05 -8.20 9.70
C ALA A 307 9.52 -8.24 9.65
N THR A 308 8.95 -9.38 9.26
CA THR A 308 7.49 -9.62 9.26
C THR A 308 6.90 -9.38 10.65
N GLY A 309 7.50 -9.98 11.69
CA GLY A 309 7.01 -9.87 13.06
C GLY A 309 7.10 -8.45 13.61
N VAL A 310 8.23 -7.76 13.41
CA VAL A 310 8.41 -6.37 13.86
C VAL A 310 7.41 -5.45 13.17
N LEU A 311 7.25 -5.54 11.85
CA LEU A 311 6.30 -4.72 11.10
C LEU A 311 4.85 -5.00 11.51
N ALA A 312 4.49 -6.27 11.71
CA ALA A 312 3.16 -6.66 12.18
C ALA A 312 2.86 -6.13 13.59
N VAL A 313 3.85 -6.17 14.51
CA VAL A 313 3.72 -5.61 15.85
C VAL A 313 3.57 -4.09 15.81
N LEU A 314 4.36 -3.40 15.00
CA LEU A 314 4.25 -1.93 14.86
C LEU A 314 2.90 -1.52 14.25
N ALA A 315 2.41 -2.26 13.25
CA ALA A 315 1.08 -2.08 12.67
C ALA A 315 -0.03 -2.28 13.73
N ALA A 316 0.02 -3.38 14.48
CA ALA A 316 -0.91 -3.67 15.56
C ALA A 316 -0.87 -2.62 16.69
N LEU A 317 0.32 -2.13 17.05
CA LEU A 317 0.49 -1.05 18.04
C LEU A 317 -0.11 0.26 17.52
N ALA A 318 0.11 0.62 16.27
CA ALA A 318 -0.49 1.80 15.66
C ALA A 318 -2.03 1.70 15.68
N MET A 319 -2.60 0.52 15.35
CA MET A 319 -4.03 0.29 15.40
C MET A 319 -4.61 0.38 16.81
N THR A 320 -3.99 -0.32 17.78
CA THR A 320 -4.48 -0.40 19.17
C THR A 320 -4.32 0.91 19.93
N VAL A 321 -3.18 1.59 19.77
CA VAL A 321 -2.99 2.94 20.32
C VAL A 321 -3.90 3.93 19.59
N GLY A 322 -4.12 3.75 18.29
CA GLY A 322 -5.12 4.52 17.53
C GLY A 322 -6.51 4.44 18.16
N ALA A 323 -6.94 3.24 18.55
CA ALA A 323 -8.23 3.02 19.22
C ALA A 323 -8.35 3.70 20.60
N LEU A 324 -7.22 3.95 21.28
CA LEU A 324 -7.17 4.68 22.56
C LEU A 324 -7.25 6.19 22.41
N LEU A 325 -6.80 6.71 21.27
CA LEU A 325 -6.73 8.14 21.02
C LEU A 325 -8.02 8.66 20.37
N PRO A 326 -8.33 9.96 20.51
CA PRO A 326 -9.46 10.57 19.84
C PRO A 326 -9.40 10.35 18.33
N GLN A 327 -10.44 9.73 17.78
CA GLN A 327 -10.62 9.54 16.34
C GLN A 327 -11.06 10.83 15.65
N LEU A 328 -11.75 11.70 16.40
CA LEU A 328 -12.23 13.00 15.96
C LEU A 328 -11.79 14.09 16.94
N VAL A 329 -11.59 15.29 16.41
CA VAL A 329 -11.45 16.53 17.17
C VAL A 329 -12.48 17.51 16.62
N LEU A 330 -13.39 18.01 17.45
CA LEU A 330 -14.42 18.94 17.00
C LEU A 330 -13.79 20.24 16.50
N SER A 331 -14.38 20.83 15.47
CA SER A 331 -13.92 22.13 14.94
C SER A 331 -14.07 23.26 15.97
N THR A 332 -14.91 23.09 16.99
CA THR A 332 -15.05 24.02 18.13
C THR A 332 -13.90 23.95 19.13
N GLY A 333 -13.05 22.91 19.06
CA GLY A 333 -11.98 22.64 20.02
C GLY A 333 -12.40 21.78 21.21
N ASP A 334 -13.69 21.42 21.32
CA ASP A 334 -14.20 20.56 22.37
C ASP A 334 -13.84 19.07 22.14
N ALA A 335 -13.92 18.27 23.20
CA ALA A 335 -13.77 16.83 23.10
C ALA A 335 -14.90 16.22 22.26
N ALA A 336 -14.53 15.50 21.20
CA ALA A 336 -15.50 14.76 20.40
C ALA A 336 -16.06 13.56 21.20
N PRO A 337 -17.32 13.17 20.98
CA PRO A 337 -17.87 11.94 21.55
C PRO A 337 -17.07 10.72 21.07
N GLY A 338 -16.98 9.70 21.92
CA GLY A 338 -16.37 8.43 21.55
C GLY A 338 -17.14 7.75 20.42
N LEU A 339 -16.41 7.22 19.44
CA LEU A 339 -16.99 6.47 18.32
C LEU A 339 -17.00 4.98 18.65
N SER A 340 -18.17 4.41 18.94
CA SER A 340 -18.32 2.98 19.19
C SER A 340 -17.93 2.12 17.99
N SER A 341 -17.87 2.68 16.78
CA SER A 341 -17.34 2.00 15.59
C SER A 341 -15.85 1.65 15.72
N ALA A 342 -15.07 2.39 16.50
CA ALA A 342 -13.67 2.08 16.75
C ALA A 342 -13.46 0.86 17.68
N ASN A 343 -14.51 0.34 18.31
CA ASN A 343 -14.37 -0.76 19.27
C ASN A 343 -13.88 -2.07 18.65
N LEU A 344 -14.08 -2.28 17.34
CA LEU A 344 -13.55 -3.46 16.64
C LEU A 344 -12.01 -3.46 16.59
N LEU A 345 -11.38 -2.28 16.66
CA LEU A 345 -9.92 -2.14 16.67
C LEU A 345 -9.29 -2.82 17.90
N TRP A 346 -10.02 -2.87 19.03
CA TRP A 346 -9.58 -3.51 20.27
C TRP A 346 -9.44 -5.03 20.17
N VAL A 347 -10.09 -5.65 19.19
CA VAL A 347 -9.99 -7.09 18.97
C VAL A 347 -9.04 -7.39 17.82
N ALA A 348 -9.20 -6.71 16.69
CA ALA A 348 -8.44 -7.04 15.49
C ALA A 348 -6.94 -6.69 15.62
N GLY A 349 -6.62 -5.54 16.22
CA GLY A 349 -5.25 -5.09 16.43
C GLY A 349 -4.43 -6.06 17.30
N PRO A 350 -4.88 -6.43 18.52
CA PRO A 350 -4.13 -7.34 19.38
C PRO A 350 -3.96 -8.74 18.78
N VAL A 351 -4.96 -9.27 18.08
CA VAL A 351 -4.85 -10.58 17.42
C VAL A 351 -3.74 -10.57 16.36
N PHE A 352 -3.68 -9.53 15.52
CA PHE A 352 -2.60 -9.37 14.56
C PHE A 352 -1.24 -9.19 15.24
N GLY A 353 -1.20 -8.40 16.33
CA GLY A 353 0.00 -8.19 17.14
C GLY A 353 0.55 -9.47 17.78
N VAL A 354 -0.33 -10.35 18.28
CA VAL A 354 0.06 -11.67 18.84
C VAL A 354 0.71 -12.54 17.76
N LEU A 355 0.14 -12.60 16.55
CA LEU A 355 0.79 -13.32 15.45
C LEU A 355 2.13 -12.68 15.07
N GLY A 356 2.22 -11.35 15.07
CA GLY A 356 3.47 -10.63 14.89
C GLY A 356 4.54 -10.98 15.93
N LEU A 357 4.17 -11.12 17.20
CA LEU A 357 5.07 -11.56 18.28
C LEU A 357 5.49 -13.02 18.08
N LEU A 358 4.57 -13.91 17.68
CA LEU A 358 4.87 -15.31 17.38
C LEU A 358 5.83 -15.46 16.19
N MET A 359 5.79 -14.56 15.21
CA MET A 359 6.78 -14.50 14.12
C MET A 359 8.20 -14.24 14.60
N LEU A 360 8.39 -13.63 15.78
CA LEU A 360 9.71 -13.40 16.37
C LEU A 360 10.29 -14.68 16.99
N VAL A 361 9.45 -15.69 17.25
CA VAL A 361 9.84 -16.98 17.81
C VAL A 361 10.22 -17.93 16.67
N PRO A 362 11.49 -18.39 16.56
CA PRO A 362 11.95 -19.16 15.41
C PRO A 362 11.16 -20.46 15.14
N SER A 363 10.65 -21.11 16.18
CA SER A 363 9.84 -22.33 16.06
C SER A 363 8.39 -22.07 15.65
N ALA A 364 7.84 -20.89 15.97
CA ALA A 364 6.45 -20.56 15.67
C ALA A 364 6.29 -19.83 14.33
N GLY A 365 7.29 -19.05 13.90
CA GLY A 365 7.24 -18.23 12.68
C GLY A 365 6.73 -18.97 11.44
N PRO A 366 7.33 -20.10 11.03
CA PRO A 366 6.85 -20.87 9.87
C PRO A 366 5.39 -21.35 10.00
N VAL A 367 4.92 -21.59 11.23
CA VAL A 367 3.59 -22.14 11.53
C VAL A 367 2.53 -21.04 11.47
N VAL A 368 2.80 -19.87 12.04
CA VAL A 368 1.81 -18.78 12.15
C VAL A 368 1.78 -17.85 10.93
N ARG A 369 2.87 -17.80 10.16
CA ARG A 369 3.00 -16.94 8.97
C ARG A 369 1.80 -17.00 8.02
N PRO A 370 1.22 -18.17 7.68
CA PRO A 370 0.09 -18.23 6.75
C PRO A 370 -1.18 -17.54 7.30
N ALA A 371 -1.34 -17.45 8.61
CA ALA A 371 -2.50 -16.80 9.24
C ALA A 371 -2.49 -15.26 9.14
N LEU A 372 -1.35 -14.65 8.81
CA LEU A 372 -1.18 -13.19 8.79
C LEU A 372 -2.08 -12.50 7.77
N CYS A 373 -2.32 -13.10 6.60
CA CYS A 373 -3.13 -12.46 5.55
C CYS A 373 -4.60 -12.29 5.98
N GLY A 374 -5.21 -13.35 6.54
CA GLY A 374 -6.59 -13.29 7.02
C GLY A 374 -6.75 -12.35 8.22
N THR A 375 -5.81 -12.39 9.18
CA THR A 375 -5.85 -11.50 10.35
C THR A 375 -5.58 -10.04 10.00
N TYR A 376 -4.73 -9.75 9.03
CA TYR A 376 -4.56 -8.41 8.48
C TYR A 376 -5.86 -7.90 7.83
N ALA A 377 -6.53 -8.72 7.02
CA ALA A 377 -7.82 -8.36 6.45
C ALA A 377 -8.87 -8.09 7.55
N ALA A 378 -8.85 -8.85 8.65
CA ALA A 378 -9.71 -8.61 9.81
C ALA A 378 -9.46 -7.23 10.44
N MET A 379 -8.19 -6.83 10.53
CA MET A 379 -7.78 -5.53 11.02
C MET A 379 -8.22 -4.39 10.09
N GLN A 380 -8.11 -4.57 8.76
CA GLN A 380 -8.59 -3.55 7.81
C GLN A 380 -10.11 -3.44 7.79
N LEU A 381 -10.83 -4.55 7.98
CA LEU A 381 -12.29 -4.54 8.14
C LEU A 381 -12.71 -3.75 9.39
N ALA A 382 -12.00 -3.92 10.51
CA ALA A 382 -12.22 -3.14 11.72
C ALA A 382 -11.94 -1.64 11.49
N ALA A 383 -10.83 -1.30 10.82
CA ALA A 383 -10.48 0.08 10.49
C ALA A 383 -11.51 0.78 9.60
N ALA A 384 -12.06 0.05 8.62
CA ALA A 384 -13.08 0.59 7.73
C ALA A 384 -14.33 1.07 8.49
N SER A 385 -14.75 0.33 9.52
CA SER A 385 -15.91 0.73 10.33
C SER A 385 -15.72 2.06 11.07
N ALA A 386 -14.48 2.39 11.45
CA ALA A 386 -14.13 3.66 12.11
C ALA A 386 -13.89 4.80 11.11
N THR A 387 -13.71 4.49 9.82
CA THR A 387 -13.28 5.45 8.80
C THR A 387 -14.44 6.34 8.33
N ASP A 388 -15.58 5.75 7.95
CA ASP A 388 -16.72 6.50 7.37
C ASP A 388 -17.22 7.63 8.29
N PRO A 389 -17.43 7.43 9.62
CA PRO A 389 -17.86 8.51 10.52
C PRO A 389 -16.85 9.66 10.62
N VAL A 390 -15.55 9.36 10.52
CA VAL A 390 -14.49 10.38 10.57
C VAL A 390 -14.50 11.22 9.30
N LEU A 391 -14.62 10.56 8.14
CA LEU A 391 -14.65 11.24 6.85
C LEU A 391 -15.91 12.08 6.69
N ASP A 392 -17.07 11.57 7.10
CA ASP A 392 -18.32 12.32 7.00
C ASP A 392 -18.32 13.56 7.91
N ALA A 393 -17.85 13.43 9.15
CA ALA A 393 -17.71 14.57 10.05
C ALA A 393 -16.71 15.62 9.52
N SER A 394 -15.62 15.17 8.89
CA SER A 394 -14.63 16.01 8.21
C SER A 394 -15.22 16.76 7.02
N ARG A 395 -15.96 16.06 6.16
CA ARG A 395 -16.61 16.65 4.97
C ARG A 395 -17.69 17.66 5.32
N LEU A 396 -18.40 17.45 6.43
CA LEU A 396 -19.39 18.39 6.95
C LEU A 396 -18.77 19.58 7.70
N GLY A 397 -17.44 19.59 7.91
CA GLY A 397 -16.75 20.64 8.66
C GLY A 397 -17.01 20.64 10.17
N ILE A 398 -17.67 19.59 10.68
CA ILE A 398 -18.06 19.46 12.08
C ILE A 398 -16.85 19.10 12.95
N ALA A 399 -15.97 18.25 12.43
CA ALA A 399 -14.78 17.76 13.11
C ALA A 399 -13.63 17.57 12.14
N GLN A 400 -12.43 17.36 12.67
CA GLN A 400 -11.25 16.95 11.92
C GLN A 400 -10.78 15.57 12.38
N PRO A 401 -10.08 14.80 11.51
CA PRO A 401 -9.48 13.54 11.91
C PRO A 401 -8.47 13.74 13.06
N GLY A 402 -8.70 13.03 14.16
CA GLY A 402 -7.85 13.08 15.35
C GLY A 402 -6.61 12.20 15.26
N ALA A 403 -5.78 12.22 16.31
CA ALA A 403 -4.55 11.43 16.36
C ALA A 403 -4.80 9.91 16.24
N GLY A 404 -5.94 9.43 16.76
CA GLY A 404 -6.32 8.02 16.67
C GLY A 404 -6.54 7.56 15.23
N PHE A 405 -7.16 8.40 14.41
CA PHE A 405 -7.37 8.14 12.98
C PHE A 405 -6.03 8.08 12.24
N TRP A 406 -5.11 9.02 12.51
CA TRP A 406 -3.81 9.03 11.83
C TRP A 406 -2.92 7.85 12.20
N LEU A 407 -2.99 7.34 13.44
CA LEU A 407 -2.30 6.10 13.79
C LEU A 407 -2.92 4.88 13.09
N MET A 408 -4.24 4.83 12.94
CA MET A 408 -4.91 3.81 12.13
C MET A 408 -4.49 3.91 10.65
N VAL A 409 -4.29 5.11 10.10
CA VAL A 409 -3.77 5.30 8.74
C VAL A 409 -2.30 4.86 8.63
N ALA A 410 -1.49 5.12 9.66
CA ALA A 410 -0.08 4.74 9.70
C ALA A 410 0.16 3.22 9.73
N GLU A 411 -0.81 2.47 10.24
CA GLU A 411 -0.80 1.01 10.25
C GLU A 411 -0.75 0.42 8.83
N LEU A 412 -1.54 0.96 7.90
CA LEU A 412 -1.72 0.42 6.54
C LEU A 412 -0.40 0.09 5.81
N PRO A 413 0.56 1.03 5.66
CA PRO A 413 1.82 0.70 5.01
C PRO A 413 2.63 -0.33 5.79
N LEU A 414 2.63 -0.29 7.13
CA LEU A 414 3.38 -1.22 7.98
C LEU A 414 2.86 -2.66 7.83
N GLY A 415 1.54 -2.85 7.87
CA GLY A 415 0.94 -4.17 7.74
C GLY A 415 1.07 -4.75 6.34
N LEU A 416 0.93 -3.93 5.27
CA LEU A 416 1.20 -4.38 3.90
C LEU A 416 2.65 -4.84 3.72
N LEU A 417 3.61 -4.11 4.28
CA LEU A 417 5.01 -4.51 4.26
C LEU A 417 5.25 -5.82 5.03
N ALA A 418 4.58 -6.00 6.18
CA ALA A 418 4.63 -7.26 6.91
C ALA A 418 4.14 -8.42 6.03
N LEU A 419 3.03 -8.25 5.29
CA LEU A 419 2.52 -9.27 4.37
C LEU A 419 3.46 -9.55 3.20
N VAL A 420 4.12 -8.53 2.64
CA VAL A 420 5.13 -8.72 1.60
C VAL A 420 6.31 -9.54 2.13
N CYS A 421 6.84 -9.19 3.31
CA CYS A 421 7.90 -9.97 3.96
C CYS A 421 7.45 -11.42 4.26
N ALA A 422 6.20 -11.61 4.71
CA ALA A 422 5.62 -12.93 4.95
C ALA A 422 5.48 -13.75 3.66
N ALA A 423 5.12 -13.12 2.55
CA ALA A 423 5.02 -13.78 1.24
C ALA A 423 6.40 -14.21 0.73
N LEU A 424 7.41 -13.33 0.84
CA LEU A 424 8.80 -13.63 0.47
C LEU A 424 9.38 -14.75 1.34
N ALA A 425 9.14 -14.72 2.66
CA ALA A 425 9.52 -15.82 3.55
C ALA A 425 8.89 -17.14 3.10
N GLY A 426 7.63 -17.11 2.65
CA GLY A 426 6.96 -18.28 2.11
C GLY A 426 7.52 -18.80 0.79
N ALA A 427 8.01 -17.92 -0.07
CA ALA A 427 8.69 -18.33 -1.30
C ALA A 427 10.00 -19.07 -0.96
N VAL A 428 10.79 -18.50 -0.05
CA VAL A 428 12.05 -19.11 0.42
C VAL A 428 11.80 -20.43 1.17
N GLU A 429 10.75 -20.53 1.97
CA GLU A 429 10.35 -21.80 2.62
C GLU A 429 10.05 -22.90 1.60
N ARG A 430 9.42 -22.57 0.47
CA ARG A 430 9.08 -23.54 -0.59
C ARG A 430 10.31 -23.99 -1.38
N GLU A 431 11.29 -23.11 -1.58
CA GLU A 431 12.54 -23.43 -2.29
C GLU A 431 13.43 -24.39 -1.49
N ASN A 432 13.36 -24.35 -0.16
CA ASN A 432 14.15 -25.20 0.73
C ASN A 432 13.51 -26.58 1.01
N GLU A 433 12.31 -26.81 0.51
CA GLU A 433 11.57 -28.05 0.73
C GLU A 433 11.57 -28.90 -0.54
N ASP A 434 11.86 -30.20 -0.43
CA ASP A 434 11.75 -31.14 -1.55
C ASP A 434 10.32 -31.15 -2.13
N ILE A 435 10.24 -31.15 -3.46
CA ILE A 435 8.98 -31.22 -4.21
C ILE A 435 8.40 -32.63 -4.05
N GLY A 436 7.62 -32.84 -3.00
CA GLY A 436 6.83 -34.06 -2.80
C GLY A 436 5.62 -34.14 -3.74
N GLU A 437 5.05 -35.34 -3.86
CA GLU A 437 3.82 -35.55 -4.62
C GLU A 437 2.64 -34.78 -4.01
N ARG A 438 1.74 -34.29 -4.88
CA ARG A 438 0.52 -33.60 -4.46
C ARG A 438 -0.47 -34.62 -3.92
N GLU A 439 -0.63 -34.63 -2.61
CA GLU A 439 -1.63 -35.45 -1.94
C GLU A 439 -3.04 -34.91 -2.21
N GLN A 440 -3.99 -35.81 -2.47
CA GLN A 440 -5.39 -35.43 -2.70
C GLN A 440 -6.06 -34.97 -1.40
N VAL A 441 -6.88 -33.92 -1.48
CA VAL A 441 -7.61 -33.40 -0.31
C VAL A 441 -8.77 -34.34 0.04
N PRO A 442 -8.89 -34.81 1.29
CA PRO A 442 -10.03 -35.61 1.73
C PRO A 442 -11.37 -34.89 1.53
N VAL A 443 -12.41 -35.63 1.15
CA VAL A 443 -13.76 -35.08 0.88
C VAL A 443 -14.35 -34.35 2.09
N THR A 444 -14.03 -34.80 3.30
CA THR A 444 -14.50 -34.17 4.55
C THR A 444 -13.90 -32.77 4.76
N GLU A 445 -12.60 -32.60 4.50
CA GLU A 445 -11.92 -31.32 4.57
C GLU A 445 -12.44 -30.36 3.49
N LEU A 446 -12.56 -30.86 2.26
CA LEU A 446 -13.14 -30.11 1.16
C LEU A 446 -14.56 -29.65 1.48
N GLY A 447 -15.40 -30.54 2.02
CA GLY A 447 -16.77 -30.23 2.42
C GLY A 447 -16.85 -29.15 3.51
N ALA A 448 -15.99 -29.23 4.54
CA ALA A 448 -15.93 -28.23 5.59
C ALA A 448 -15.52 -26.85 5.06
N VAL A 449 -14.49 -26.79 4.21
CA VAL A 449 -13.99 -25.54 3.62
C VAL A 449 -15.01 -24.92 2.65
N LEU A 450 -15.66 -25.73 1.81
CA LEU A 450 -16.71 -25.26 0.90
C LEU A 450 -17.93 -24.73 1.65
N LEU A 451 -18.38 -25.45 2.68
CA LEU A 451 -19.47 -25.00 3.54
C LEU A 451 -19.14 -23.68 4.23
N ALA A 452 -17.93 -23.57 4.79
CA ALA A 452 -17.44 -22.36 5.40
C ALA A 452 -17.43 -21.17 4.43
N GLY A 453 -16.95 -21.38 3.20
CA GLY A 453 -16.95 -20.37 2.14
C GLY A 453 -18.35 -19.94 1.74
N PHE A 454 -19.28 -20.88 1.57
CA PHE A 454 -20.68 -20.58 1.26
C PHE A 454 -21.34 -19.72 2.36
N LEU A 455 -21.14 -20.09 3.62
CA LEU A 455 -21.66 -19.33 4.76
C LEU A 455 -21.00 -17.95 4.86
N ALA A 456 -19.69 -17.85 4.59
CA ALA A 456 -18.96 -16.59 4.56
C ALA A 456 -19.53 -15.63 3.52
N VAL A 457 -19.83 -16.10 2.30
CA VAL A 457 -20.47 -15.27 1.27
C VAL A 457 -21.75 -14.64 1.81
N GLY A 458 -22.60 -15.44 2.47
CA GLY A 458 -23.81 -14.92 3.11
C GLY A 458 -23.54 -13.91 4.23
N ALA A 459 -22.50 -14.13 5.04
CA ALA A 459 -22.10 -13.24 6.13
C ALA A 459 -21.61 -11.84 5.66
N PHE A 460 -20.95 -11.78 4.51
CA PHE A 460 -20.46 -10.53 3.92
C PHE A 460 -21.54 -9.83 3.08
N VAL A 461 -22.35 -10.58 2.34
CA VAL A 461 -23.42 -10.02 1.47
C VAL A 461 -24.62 -9.53 2.29
N LEU A 462 -24.93 -10.17 3.42
CA LEU A 462 -26.04 -9.76 4.28
C LEU A 462 -25.58 -8.84 5.42
N PRO A 463 -26.45 -7.93 5.89
CA PRO A 463 -26.15 -7.10 7.05
C PRO A 463 -26.05 -7.95 8.31
N THR A 464 -25.13 -7.57 9.17
CA THR A 464 -24.84 -8.13 10.51
C THR A 464 -25.60 -7.39 11.62
N VAL A 465 -25.83 -6.10 11.43
CA VAL A 465 -26.55 -5.22 12.36
C VAL A 465 -27.73 -4.55 11.64
N ARG A 466 -28.86 -4.42 12.33
CA ARG A 466 -30.01 -3.61 11.91
C ARG A 466 -30.58 -2.85 13.10
N GLY A 467 -31.27 -1.75 12.83
CA GLY A 467 -32.06 -0.98 13.79
C GLY A 467 -33.22 -0.28 13.08
N ASP A 468 -34.00 0.51 13.82
CA ASP A 468 -35.29 1.06 13.33
C ASP A 468 -35.18 1.91 12.06
N ARG A 469 -34.02 2.55 11.85
CA ARG A 469 -33.70 3.32 10.62
C ARG A 469 -32.28 3.08 10.14
N TYR A 470 -31.70 1.93 10.48
CA TYR A 470 -30.32 1.61 10.13
C TYR A 470 -30.23 0.17 9.60
N THR A 471 -29.56 0.02 8.48
CA THR A 471 -29.13 -1.29 7.96
C THR A 471 -27.63 -1.26 7.79
N GLY A 472 -26.92 -2.17 8.45
CA GLY A 472 -25.47 -2.24 8.36
C GLY A 472 -24.98 -2.44 6.94
N ALA A 473 -23.78 -1.94 6.66
CA ALA A 473 -23.14 -2.03 5.36
C ALA A 473 -23.03 -3.49 4.86
N THR A 474 -23.15 -3.62 3.54
CA THR A 474 -23.02 -4.88 2.81
C THR A 474 -21.96 -4.74 1.72
N VAL A 475 -21.68 -5.83 0.99
CA VAL A 475 -20.76 -5.79 -0.17
C VAL A 475 -21.27 -4.86 -1.28
N VAL A 476 -22.57 -4.59 -1.35
CA VAL A 476 -23.13 -3.64 -2.31
C VAL A 476 -22.86 -2.22 -1.79
N PRO A 477 -22.13 -1.39 -2.54
CA PRO A 477 -21.85 -0.02 -2.14
C PRO A 477 -23.15 0.72 -1.83
N SER A 478 -23.25 1.20 -0.60
CA SER A 478 -24.40 1.95 -0.07
C SER A 478 -23.88 3.25 0.56
N ASP A 479 -24.56 3.77 1.57
CA ASP A 479 -24.20 5.02 2.25
C ASP A 479 -22.84 4.95 2.97
N ASP A 480 -22.34 3.74 3.27
CA ASP A 480 -21.04 3.47 3.91
C ASP A 480 -20.03 2.85 2.90
N PRO A 481 -19.40 3.65 2.03
CA PRO A 481 -18.57 3.14 0.94
C PRO A 481 -17.26 2.49 1.43
N ALA A 482 -16.59 3.03 2.45
CA ALA A 482 -15.33 2.43 2.91
C ALA A 482 -15.58 1.04 3.51
N MET A 483 -16.64 0.91 4.32
CA MET A 483 -17.04 -0.39 4.85
C MET A 483 -17.43 -1.37 3.73
N SER A 484 -18.24 -0.94 2.76
CA SER A 484 -18.69 -1.80 1.65
C SER A 484 -17.52 -2.35 0.81
N TRP A 485 -16.55 -1.49 0.47
CA TRP A 485 -15.34 -1.92 -0.24
C TRP A 485 -14.46 -2.84 0.60
N SER A 486 -14.32 -2.56 1.90
CA SER A 486 -13.56 -3.43 2.80
C SER A 486 -14.18 -4.83 2.93
N LEU A 487 -15.52 -4.94 2.91
CA LEU A 487 -16.25 -6.20 2.90
C LEU A 487 -16.00 -6.96 1.60
N LEU A 488 -16.04 -6.29 0.45
CA LEU A 488 -15.74 -6.91 -0.84
C LEU A 488 -14.30 -7.44 -0.89
N VAL A 489 -13.33 -6.61 -0.51
CA VAL A 489 -11.90 -7.00 -0.47
C VAL A 489 -11.69 -8.16 0.49
N SER A 490 -12.29 -8.11 1.67
CA SER A 490 -12.23 -9.19 2.66
C SER A 490 -12.82 -10.50 2.14
N LEU A 491 -13.95 -10.43 1.42
CA LEU A 491 -14.55 -11.60 0.80
C LEU A 491 -13.65 -12.21 -0.28
N VAL A 492 -13.02 -11.37 -1.13
CA VAL A 492 -12.05 -11.83 -2.13
C VAL A 492 -10.84 -12.47 -1.46
N VAL A 493 -10.26 -11.82 -0.45
CA VAL A 493 -9.14 -12.37 0.32
C VAL A 493 -9.52 -13.72 0.92
N LEU A 494 -10.69 -13.81 1.56
CA LEU A 494 -11.20 -15.06 2.13
C LEU A 494 -11.27 -16.16 1.07
N VAL A 495 -11.92 -15.91 -0.07
CA VAL A 495 -12.05 -16.91 -1.16
C VAL A 495 -10.68 -17.36 -1.67
N VAL A 496 -9.75 -16.43 -1.89
CA VAL A 496 -8.38 -16.74 -2.30
C VAL A 496 -7.69 -17.60 -1.24
N THR A 497 -7.79 -17.24 0.03
CA THR A 497 -7.19 -18.00 1.14
C THR A 497 -7.81 -19.39 1.27
N LEU A 498 -9.11 -19.59 1.06
CA LEU A 498 -9.70 -20.94 1.04
C LEU A 498 -9.12 -21.80 -0.07
N VAL A 499 -8.93 -21.24 -1.27
CA VAL A 499 -8.30 -21.95 -2.40
C VAL A 499 -6.83 -22.26 -2.11
N VAL A 500 -6.09 -21.32 -1.52
CA VAL A 500 -4.69 -21.53 -1.15
C VAL A 500 -4.57 -22.56 -0.03
N ALA A 501 -5.48 -22.56 0.94
CA ALA A 501 -5.47 -23.50 2.06
C ALA A 501 -5.65 -24.94 1.58
N LEU A 502 -6.59 -25.17 0.64
CA LEU A 502 -6.82 -26.47 0.02
C LEU A 502 -5.65 -26.96 -0.86
N ARG A 503 -4.81 -26.04 -1.34
CA ARG A 503 -3.60 -26.35 -2.14
C ARG A 503 -2.33 -26.41 -1.30
N SER A 504 -2.42 -26.05 -0.03
CA SER A 504 -1.29 -25.98 0.88
C SER A 504 -1.12 -27.29 1.64
N ARG A 505 0.08 -27.48 2.21
CA ARG A 505 0.32 -28.58 3.16
C ARG A 505 -0.62 -28.45 4.37
N PRO A 506 -1.05 -29.56 5.00
CA PRO A 506 -2.13 -29.55 5.99
C PRO A 506 -1.89 -28.55 7.14
N ALA A 507 -0.68 -28.51 7.72
CA ALA A 507 -0.35 -27.54 8.76
C ALA A 507 -0.47 -26.07 8.32
N ARG A 508 0.00 -25.77 7.09
CA ARG A 508 -0.06 -24.41 6.53
C ARG A 508 -1.49 -24.02 6.18
N GLY A 509 -2.25 -24.95 5.58
CA GLY A 509 -3.67 -24.75 5.29
C GLY A 509 -4.50 -24.55 6.55
N ALA A 510 -4.21 -25.29 7.63
CA ALA A 510 -4.86 -25.07 8.92
C ALA A 510 -4.62 -23.65 9.46
N ALA A 511 -3.37 -23.16 9.40
CA ALA A 511 -3.03 -21.80 9.81
C ALA A 511 -3.74 -20.73 8.95
N GLU A 512 -3.84 -20.93 7.63
CA GLU A 512 -4.61 -20.04 6.74
C GLU A 512 -6.09 -19.98 7.13
N LEU A 513 -6.71 -21.14 7.40
CA LEU A 513 -8.10 -21.23 7.83
C LEU A 513 -8.35 -20.55 9.18
N VAL A 514 -7.42 -20.67 10.14
CA VAL A 514 -7.48 -19.91 11.40
C VAL A 514 -7.42 -18.40 11.14
N GLY A 515 -6.54 -17.97 10.24
CA GLY A 515 -6.43 -16.56 9.86
C GLY A 515 -7.74 -15.98 9.31
N VAL A 516 -8.42 -16.69 8.41
CA VAL A 516 -9.73 -16.24 7.90
C VAL A 516 -10.88 -16.47 8.89
N ALA A 517 -10.77 -17.40 9.84
CA ALA A 517 -11.73 -17.53 10.93
C ALA A 517 -11.74 -16.28 11.81
N VAL A 518 -10.57 -15.67 12.06
CA VAL A 518 -10.47 -14.37 12.74
C VAL A 518 -11.18 -13.27 11.95
N LEU A 519 -10.98 -13.21 10.62
CA LEU A 519 -11.67 -12.24 9.75
C LEU A 519 -13.20 -12.34 9.86
N VAL A 520 -13.73 -13.55 9.74
CA VAL A 520 -15.17 -13.79 9.90
C VAL A 520 -15.63 -13.54 11.33
N GLY A 521 -14.79 -13.85 12.33
CA GLY A 521 -15.03 -13.57 13.74
C GLY A 521 -15.18 -12.07 14.02
N VAL A 522 -14.29 -11.23 13.47
CA VAL A 522 -14.41 -9.76 13.58
C VAL A 522 -15.73 -9.28 12.95
N ARG A 523 -16.13 -9.83 11.80
CA ARG A 523 -17.44 -9.53 11.20
C ARG A 523 -18.61 -9.94 12.11
N ALA A 524 -18.51 -11.07 12.81
CA ALA A 524 -19.54 -11.52 13.76
C ALA A 524 -19.61 -10.63 15.03
N LEU A 525 -18.49 -10.00 15.42
CA LEU A 525 -18.38 -9.14 16.59
C LEU A 525 -18.89 -7.71 16.38
N GLU A 526 -19.39 -7.38 15.19
CA GLU A 526 -19.86 -6.04 14.87
C GLU A 526 -21.00 -5.56 15.78
N LEU A 527 -22.01 -6.40 16.03
CA LEU A 527 -23.10 -6.03 16.95
C LEU A 527 -22.62 -5.83 18.39
N PRO A 528 -21.96 -6.81 19.05
CA PRO A 528 -21.61 -6.66 20.46
C PRO A 528 -20.62 -5.54 20.73
N LEU A 529 -19.79 -5.15 19.75
CA LEU A 529 -18.77 -4.12 19.94
C LEU A 529 -19.18 -2.75 19.40
N THR A 530 -19.98 -2.69 18.34
CA THR A 530 -20.36 -1.42 17.70
C THR A 530 -21.84 -1.09 17.82
N GLY A 531 -22.65 -1.97 18.40
CA GLY A 531 -24.11 -1.84 18.47
C GLY A 531 -24.61 -0.54 19.09
N ASP A 532 -23.86 0.02 20.05
CA ASP A 532 -24.19 1.30 20.71
C ASP A 532 -24.28 2.49 19.74
N ARG A 533 -23.72 2.37 18.52
CA ARG A 533 -23.84 3.41 17.48
C ARG A 533 -25.22 3.43 16.80
N VAL A 534 -26.08 2.44 17.06
CA VAL A 534 -27.38 2.28 16.42
C VAL A 534 -28.47 2.13 17.49
N GLU A 535 -29.44 3.04 17.47
CA GLU A 535 -30.62 2.93 18.33
C GLU A 535 -31.43 1.67 17.98
N GLY A 536 -31.74 0.85 18.99
CA GLY A 536 -32.47 -0.40 18.80
C GLY A 536 -31.69 -1.48 18.04
N ALA A 537 -30.35 -1.50 18.13
CA ALA A 537 -29.52 -2.46 17.41
C ALA A 537 -29.89 -3.92 17.71
N VAL A 538 -30.18 -4.69 16.66
CA VAL A 538 -30.49 -6.12 16.73
C VAL A 538 -29.63 -6.94 15.77
N VAL A 539 -29.49 -8.22 16.08
CA VAL A 539 -28.78 -9.20 15.25
C VAL A 539 -29.50 -9.37 13.92
N ALA A 540 -28.76 -9.21 12.82
CA ALA A 540 -29.25 -9.53 11.48
C ALA A 540 -28.69 -10.86 10.96
N ALA A 541 -29.23 -11.34 9.83
CA ALA A 541 -28.92 -12.67 9.28
C ALA A 541 -27.42 -12.90 9.04
N GLY A 542 -26.67 -11.86 8.65
CA GLY A 542 -25.24 -11.95 8.39
C GLY A 542 -24.43 -12.40 9.61
N THR A 543 -24.86 -12.03 10.83
CA THR A 543 -24.14 -12.40 12.07
C THR A 543 -24.22 -13.88 12.36
N TRP A 544 -25.39 -14.49 12.16
CA TRP A 544 -25.55 -15.95 12.33
C TRP A 544 -24.72 -16.74 11.31
N LEU A 545 -24.69 -16.25 10.06
CA LEU A 545 -23.87 -16.84 9.00
C LEU A 545 -22.38 -16.66 9.26
N ALA A 546 -21.97 -15.52 9.82
CA ALA A 546 -20.59 -15.28 10.24
C ALA A 546 -20.17 -16.27 11.34
N LEU A 547 -20.99 -16.44 12.38
CA LEU A 547 -20.72 -17.40 13.45
C LEU A 547 -20.63 -18.84 12.91
N ALA A 548 -21.59 -19.26 12.07
CA ALA A 548 -21.59 -20.59 11.48
C ALA A 548 -20.38 -20.82 10.57
N SER A 549 -20.01 -19.83 9.76
CA SER A 549 -18.81 -19.87 8.92
C SER A 549 -17.54 -19.97 9.76
N CYS A 550 -17.41 -19.17 10.83
CA CYS A 550 -16.27 -19.22 11.75
C CYS A 550 -16.10 -20.62 12.36
N VAL A 551 -17.18 -21.23 12.85
CA VAL A 551 -17.15 -22.61 13.36
C VAL A 551 -16.71 -23.60 12.28
N ALA A 552 -17.24 -23.50 11.06
CA ALA A 552 -16.86 -24.38 9.95
C ALA A 552 -15.38 -24.21 9.54
N LEU A 553 -14.85 -22.99 9.55
CA LEU A 553 -13.42 -22.72 9.31
C LEU A 553 -12.53 -23.35 10.39
N LEU A 554 -12.92 -23.24 11.66
CA LEU A 554 -12.18 -23.85 12.78
C LEU A 554 -12.22 -25.38 12.73
N ILE A 555 -13.35 -25.98 12.34
CA ILE A 555 -13.44 -27.42 12.10
C ILE A 555 -12.52 -27.83 10.95
N GLY A 556 -12.55 -27.11 9.82
CA GLY A 556 -11.64 -27.33 8.70
C GLY A 556 -10.17 -27.25 9.14
N ALA A 557 -9.81 -26.22 9.89
CA ALA A 557 -8.46 -26.05 10.44
C ALA A 557 -8.05 -27.21 11.36
N ALA A 558 -8.95 -27.67 12.23
CA ALA A 558 -8.69 -28.80 13.13
C ALA A 558 -8.49 -30.11 12.35
N LEU A 559 -9.27 -30.36 11.29
CA LEU A 559 -9.10 -31.54 10.43
C LEU A 559 -7.76 -31.53 9.71
N LEU A 560 -7.40 -30.40 9.08
CA LEU A 560 -6.11 -30.22 8.42
C LEU A 560 -4.94 -30.35 9.43
N GLY A 561 -5.10 -29.77 10.62
CA GLY A 561 -4.10 -29.85 11.70
C GLY A 561 -3.90 -31.28 12.20
N ALA A 562 -4.98 -32.03 12.42
CA ALA A 562 -4.92 -33.42 12.85
C ALA A 562 -4.25 -34.33 11.80
N ARG A 563 -4.43 -34.04 10.51
CA ARG A 563 -3.73 -34.74 9.43
C ARG A 563 -2.24 -34.41 9.41
N ALA A 564 -1.85 -33.18 9.71
CA ALA A 564 -0.43 -32.80 9.76
C ALA A 564 0.38 -33.57 10.81
N THR A 565 -0.29 -34.09 11.84
CA THR A 565 0.33 -34.84 12.94
C THR A 565 0.34 -36.36 12.75
N ARG A 566 -0.28 -36.87 11.69
CA ARG A 566 -0.26 -38.29 11.30
C ARG A 566 0.85 -38.51 10.30
#